data_AF-A0A255DTH3-F1
#
_entry.id   AF-A0A255DTH3-F1
#
_cell.length_a   1.000
_cell.length_b   1.000
_cell.length_c   1.000
_cell.angle_alpha   90.00
_cell.angle_beta   90.00
_cell.angle_gamma   90.00
#
_symmetry.space_group_name_H-M   'P 1'
#
loop_
_entity.id
_entity.type
_entity.pdbx_description
1 polymer ?
#
loop_
_entity_poly.entity_id
_entity_poly.type
_entity_poly.pdbx_seq_one_letter_code
_entity_poly.pdbx_strand_id
1 'polypeptide(L)'
;MIKSLLTAAAAAGAIALIGAPAAGAVTNAEADYLKDLSGAGIAGDQAALVADGWTICKALTGGANPNDLSQTYFTNSGSISHAQADAAVNFAKTDLCPAG
;
A
#
# COMPACT_ATOMS: atom_id res chain seq x y z
N MET A 1 4.34 31.00 -40.16
CA MET A 1 5.69 31.43 -39.75
C MET A 1 5.73 31.45 -38.23
N ILE A 2 6.68 30.69 -37.63
CA ILE A 2 7.41 30.94 -36.35
C ILE A 2 6.58 31.11 -35.05
N LYS A 3 6.91 30.60 -33.86
CA LYS A 3 7.84 29.59 -33.30
C LYS A 3 7.65 29.65 -31.76
N SER A 4 7.60 28.49 -31.11
CA SER A 4 8.07 28.14 -29.74
C SER A 4 7.77 29.02 -28.51
N LEU A 5 7.20 28.39 -27.47
CA LEU A 5 7.61 28.49 -26.05
C LEU A 5 7.25 27.14 -25.36
N LEU A 6 8.13 26.14 -25.29
CA LEU A 6 9.10 25.87 -24.20
C LEU A 6 8.50 25.84 -22.78
N THR A 7 8.21 24.61 -22.32
CA THR A 7 8.71 23.98 -21.08
C THR A 7 8.66 24.75 -19.75
N ALA A 8 7.89 24.23 -18.79
CA ALA A 8 8.17 24.32 -17.35
C ALA A 8 7.59 23.06 -16.66
N ALA A 9 8.41 22.04 -16.45
CA ALA A 9 8.96 21.70 -15.13
C ALA A 9 7.88 21.27 -14.13
N ALA A 10 7.52 19.98 -14.15
CA ALA A 10 6.88 19.33 -13.02
C ALA A 10 7.90 19.30 -11.87
N ALA A 11 7.78 20.27 -10.96
CA ALA A 11 8.53 20.30 -9.72
C ALA A 11 8.11 19.09 -8.88
N ALA A 12 8.90 18.01 -8.95
CA ALA A 12 8.88 16.96 -7.95
C ALA A 12 9.39 17.56 -6.64
N GLY A 13 8.49 18.18 -5.89
CA GLY A 13 8.74 18.67 -4.55
C GLY A 13 9.01 17.47 -3.63
N ALA A 14 10.27 17.21 -3.35
CA ALA A 14 10.67 16.38 -2.24
C ALA A 14 10.28 17.09 -0.94
N ILE A 15 9.12 16.75 -0.39
CA ILE A 15 8.75 17.17 0.96
C ILE A 15 9.25 16.08 1.90
N ALA A 16 10.32 16.41 2.62
CA ALA A 16 10.77 15.66 3.78
C ALA A 16 9.65 15.67 4.84
N LEU A 17 8.86 14.59 4.90
CA LEU A 17 7.87 14.38 5.95
C LEU A 17 8.56 13.74 7.16
N ILE A 18 9.14 14.60 7.99
CA ILE A 18 9.63 14.27 9.32
C ILE A 18 8.44 14.37 10.28
N GLY A 19 7.90 13.23 10.70
CA GLY A 19 7.12 13.07 11.93
C GLY A 19 5.60 13.26 11.83
N ALA A 20 4.88 12.19 12.22
CA ALA A 20 3.44 12.08 12.52
C ALA A 20 2.46 12.00 11.32
N PRO A 21 1.52 11.02 11.33
CA PRO A 21 0.65 10.72 10.20
C PRO A 21 -0.38 11.84 10.03
N ALA A 22 -0.33 12.54 8.90
CA ALA A 22 -1.42 13.40 8.48
C ALA A 22 -2.64 12.51 8.21
N ALA A 23 -3.60 12.50 9.12
CA ALA A 23 -4.93 11.97 8.88
C ALA A 23 -5.58 12.77 7.74
N GLY A 24 -5.41 12.32 6.50
CA GLY A 24 -6.08 12.93 5.34
C GLY A 24 -5.39 12.81 4.00
N ALA A 25 -4.12 12.41 3.92
CA ALA A 25 -3.44 12.20 2.64
C ALA A 25 -2.91 10.78 2.55
N VAL A 26 -3.65 9.93 1.84
CA VAL A 26 -3.19 8.61 1.40
C VAL A 26 -1.96 8.85 0.51
N THR A 27 -0.82 8.26 0.87
CA THR A 27 0.39 8.28 0.05
C THR A 27 0.14 7.56 -1.27
N ASN A 28 0.96 7.80 -2.29
CA ASN A 28 0.83 7.10 -3.57
C ASN A 28 0.91 5.57 -3.39
N ALA A 29 1.79 5.10 -2.50
CA ALA A 29 1.93 3.69 -2.15
C ALA A 29 0.65 3.10 -1.56
N GLU A 30 0.00 3.81 -0.64
CA GLU A 30 -1.27 3.39 -0.04
C GLU A 30 -2.43 3.43 -1.04
N ALA A 31 -2.41 4.38 -1.98
CA ALA A 31 -3.41 4.46 -3.04
C ALA A 31 -3.29 3.30 -4.04
N ASP A 32 -2.06 2.93 -4.43
CA ASP A 32 -1.79 1.78 -5.28
C ASP A 32 -2.18 0.47 -4.57
N TYR A 33 -1.82 0.33 -3.29
CA TYR A 33 -2.24 -0.80 -2.45
C TYR A 33 -3.76 -0.96 -2.40
N LEU A 34 -4.50 0.11 -2.12
CA LEU A 34 -5.97 0.09 -2.08
C LEU A 34 -6.59 -0.23 -3.45
N LYS A 35 -5.97 0.27 -4.53
CA LYS A 35 -6.39 -0.03 -5.90
C LYS A 35 -6.24 -1.52 -6.21
N ASP A 36 -5.13 -2.11 -5.82
CA ASP A 36 -4.84 -3.53 -6.09
C ASP A 36 -5.69 -4.46 -5.22
N LEU A 37 -5.92 -4.11 -3.95
CA LEU A 37 -6.90 -4.78 -3.09
C LEU A 37 -8.30 -4.78 -3.72
N SER A 38 -8.76 -3.61 -4.18
CA SER A 38 -10.06 -3.50 -4.86
C SER A 38 -10.10 -4.32 -6.15
N GLY A 39 -9.01 -4.38 -6.91
CA GLY A 39 -8.88 -5.21 -8.11
C GLY A 39 -8.95 -6.71 -7.81
N ALA A 40 -8.48 -7.13 -6.63
CA ALA A 40 -8.59 -8.50 -6.12
C ALA A 40 -9.94 -8.79 -5.41
N GLY A 41 -10.89 -7.86 -5.43
CA GLY A 41 -12.19 -8.00 -4.79
C GLY A 41 -12.15 -7.92 -3.25
N ILE A 42 -11.09 -7.35 -2.69
CA ILE A 42 -10.95 -7.10 -1.26
C ILE A 42 -11.43 -5.68 -1.00
N ALA A 43 -12.56 -5.57 -0.31
CA ALA A 43 -13.19 -4.30 0.03
C ALA A 43 -13.33 -4.18 1.55
N GLY A 44 -13.25 -2.95 2.05
CA GLY A 44 -13.32 -2.65 3.46
C GLY A 44 -13.15 -1.16 3.71
N ASP A 45 -13.06 -0.80 4.99
CA ASP A 45 -12.67 0.55 5.36
C ASP A 45 -11.23 0.83 4.91
N GLN A 46 -11.02 1.91 4.15
CA GLN A 46 -9.71 2.21 3.56
C GLN A 46 -8.64 2.44 4.62
N ALA A 47 -8.97 3.10 5.74
CA ALA A 47 -8.01 3.36 6.81
C ALA A 47 -7.62 2.06 7.52
N ALA A 48 -8.57 1.15 7.74
CA ALA A 48 -8.30 -0.18 8.28
C ALA A 48 -7.42 -1.01 7.34
N LEU A 49 -7.74 -1.05 6.04
CA LEU A 49 -6.95 -1.77 5.05
C LEU A 49 -5.51 -1.26 4.98
N VAL A 50 -5.32 0.06 4.96
CA VAL A 50 -3.98 0.66 4.98
C VAL A 50 -3.23 0.34 6.28
N ALA A 51 -3.90 0.40 7.43
CA ALA A 51 -3.30 0.04 8.72
C ALA A 51 -2.86 -1.43 8.77
N ASP A 52 -3.67 -2.33 8.20
CA ASP A 52 -3.35 -3.74 8.05
C ASP A 52 -2.14 -3.94 7.12
N GLY A 53 -2.14 -3.29 5.96
CA GLY A 53 -1.04 -3.33 5.00
C GLY A 53 0.29 -2.89 5.60
N TRP A 54 0.31 -1.79 6.36
CA TRP A 54 1.51 -1.36 7.10
C TRP A 54 1.92 -2.32 8.21
N THR A 55 0.96 -2.99 8.85
CA THR A 55 1.24 -4.01 9.88
C THR A 55 1.89 -5.23 9.26
N ILE A 56 1.35 -5.72 8.13
CA ILE A 56 1.95 -6.78 7.32
C ILE A 56 3.36 -6.37 6.90
N CYS A 57 3.53 -5.15 6.39
CA CYS A 57 4.84 -4.68 5.95
C CYS A 57 5.88 -4.67 7.07
N LYS A 58 5.53 -4.12 8.25
CA LYS A 58 6.43 -4.16 9.42
C LYS A 58 6.80 -5.58 9.82
N ALA A 59 5.84 -6.51 9.80
CA ALA A 59 6.10 -7.91 10.11
C ALA A 59 7.06 -8.55 9.08
N LEU A 60 6.86 -8.29 7.79
CA LEU A 60 7.75 -8.73 6.71
C LEU A 60 9.17 -8.19 6.89
N THR A 61 9.32 -6.88 7.16
CA THR A 61 10.66 -6.28 7.44
C THR A 61 11.30 -6.83 8.71
N GLY A 62 10.49 -7.31 9.67
CA GLY A 62 10.94 -8.01 10.87
C GLY A 62 11.28 -9.48 10.66
N GLY A 63 11.15 -10.02 9.44
CA GLY A 63 11.47 -11.40 9.10
C GLY A 63 10.32 -12.41 9.26
N ALA A 64 9.08 -11.94 9.42
CA ALA A 64 7.92 -12.83 9.45
C ALA A 64 7.71 -13.54 8.10
N ASN A 65 7.23 -14.77 8.14
CA ASN A 65 6.94 -15.54 6.93
C ASN A 65 5.65 -15.00 6.27
N PRO A 66 5.68 -14.65 4.96
CA PRO A 66 4.50 -14.22 4.22
C PRO A 66 3.32 -15.19 4.31
N ASN A 67 3.58 -16.50 4.35
CA ASN A 67 2.52 -17.52 4.43
C ASN A 67 1.78 -17.47 5.78
N ASP A 68 2.50 -17.25 6.88
CA ASP A 68 1.92 -17.14 8.22
C ASP A 68 1.09 -15.85 8.34
N LEU A 69 1.55 -14.77 7.70
CA LEU A 69 0.82 -13.50 7.61
C LEU A 69 -0.46 -13.64 6.79
N SER A 70 -0.40 -14.36 5.66
CA SER A 70 -1.59 -14.64 4.85
C SER A 70 -2.61 -15.48 5.62
N GLN A 71 -2.16 -16.54 6.29
CA GLN A 71 -3.03 -17.38 7.10
C GLN A 71 -3.67 -16.60 8.26
N THR A 72 -2.91 -15.71 8.90
CA THR A 72 -3.40 -14.80 9.94
C THR A 72 -4.43 -13.83 9.38
N TYR A 73 -4.15 -13.21 8.23
CA TYR A 73 -5.02 -12.25 7.58
C TYR A 73 -6.34 -12.89 7.12
N PHE A 74 -6.29 -14.10 6.55
CA PHE A 74 -7.46 -14.91 6.22
C PHE A 74 -8.31 -15.20 7.48
N THR A 75 -7.67 -15.67 8.55
CA THR A 75 -8.36 -16.03 9.81
C THR A 75 -9.05 -14.81 10.42
N ASN A 76 -8.39 -13.66 10.41
CA ASN A 76 -8.92 -12.42 11.00
C ASN A 76 -10.01 -11.77 10.15
N SER A 77 -9.90 -11.88 8.82
CA SER A 77 -10.88 -11.28 7.90
C SER A 77 -12.20 -12.07 7.87
N GLY A 78 -12.14 -13.41 7.91
CA GLY A 78 -13.31 -14.31 7.94
C GLY A 78 -14.23 -14.24 6.71
N SER A 79 -13.94 -13.33 5.77
CA SER A 79 -14.83 -12.92 4.68
C SER A 79 -14.16 -12.96 3.31
N ILE A 80 -12.84 -13.23 3.27
CA ILE A 80 -12.03 -13.33 2.06
C ILE A 80 -11.54 -14.76 1.87
N SER A 81 -11.19 -15.12 0.64
CA SER A 81 -10.53 -16.38 0.33
C SER A 81 -9.03 -16.37 0.72
N HIS A 82 -8.43 -17.55 0.88
CA HIS A 82 -6.98 -17.67 1.05
C HIS A 82 -6.19 -16.96 -0.06
N ALA A 83 -6.64 -17.07 -1.32
CA ALA A 83 -6.00 -16.41 -2.46
C ALA A 83 -6.05 -14.88 -2.36
N GLN A 84 -7.12 -14.33 -1.78
CA GLN A 84 -7.22 -12.90 -1.51
C GLN A 84 -6.32 -12.48 -0.35
N ALA A 85 -6.19 -13.30 0.69
CA ALA A 85 -5.24 -13.03 1.77
C ALA A 85 -3.78 -13.04 1.28
N ASP A 86 -3.42 -14.00 0.42
CA ASP A 86 -2.11 -14.06 -0.24
C ASP A 86 -1.87 -12.81 -1.10
N ALA A 87 -2.88 -12.37 -1.85
CA ALA A 87 -2.81 -11.16 -2.66
C ALA A 87 -2.59 -9.91 -1.79
N ALA A 88 -3.35 -9.75 -0.70
CA ALA A 88 -3.19 -8.63 0.22
C ALA A 88 -1.79 -8.55 0.84
N VAL A 89 -1.20 -9.69 1.21
CA VAL A 89 0.18 -9.75 1.71
C VAL A 89 1.20 -9.40 0.63
N ASN A 90 0.99 -9.88 -0.60
CA ASN A 90 1.86 -9.56 -1.73
C ASN A 90 1.79 -8.06 -2.10
N PHE A 91 0.61 -7.46 -2.15
CA PHE A 91 0.47 -6.02 -2.43
C PHE A 91 1.09 -5.18 -1.32
N ALA A 92 0.89 -5.55 -0.05
CA ALA A 92 1.56 -4.86 1.06
C ALA A 92 3.09 -4.93 0.94
N LYS A 93 3.61 -6.07 0.46
CA LYS A 93 5.04 -6.25 0.21
C LYS A 93 5.55 -5.43 -0.97
N THR A 94 4.81 -5.35 -2.08
CA THR A 94 5.26 -4.65 -3.29
C THR A 94 5.09 -3.14 -3.21
N ASP A 95 4.00 -2.70 -2.57
CA ASP A 95 3.56 -1.31 -2.65
C ASP A 95 3.95 -0.54 -1.39
N LEU A 96 3.79 -1.15 -0.21
CA LEU A 96 3.99 -0.49 1.08
C LEU A 96 5.37 -0.73 1.70
N CYS A 97 6.12 -1.75 1.29
CA CYS A 97 7.46 -2.00 1.83
C CYS A 97 8.56 -1.41 0.94
N PRO A 98 9.07 -0.20 1.24
CA PRO A 98 10.04 0.50 0.39
C PRO A 98 11.45 -0.10 0.39
N ALA A 99 11.69 -1.21 1.08
CA ALA A 99 12.91 -2.01 1.00
C ALA A 99 12.62 -3.41 1.55
N GLY A 100 12.52 -4.40 0.66
CA GLY A 100 12.80 -5.79 1.02
C GLY A 100 14.30 -6.02 1.02
#